data_AF-A0A954Z7R4-F1
#
_entry.id   AF-A0A954Z7R4-F1
#
_cell.length_a   1.000
_cell.length_b   1.000
_cell.length_c   1.000
_cell.angle_alpha   90.00
_cell.angle_beta   90.00
_cell.angle_gamma   90.00
#
_symmetry.space_group_name_H-M   'P 1'
#
loop_
_entity.id
_entity.type
_entity.pdbx_description
1 polymer ?
#
loop_
_entity_poly.entity_id
_entity_poly.type
_entity_poly.pdbx_seq_one_letter_code
_entity_poly.pdbx_strand_id
1 'polypeptide(L)'
;MSGHFRIGAVGLLSLTMAVVAASNSASYAALIGFEAESGASATTSVSTTLGSDFIPALNDNGALGGQYLTRSGNGGLTTPDFASNVLSYDVTFAEAGEYDLYARILFEVDGSDDSFYYGNGFGAKDPLASADWVRPNGLPDAGFPAATYFWINLSENIGAFASGTATTFTVDSPGVQTIQFGGREDGLYFDAFAFGAAADTFTDQQLNQAVTTTFTPPNEWALTGGGVYNTAGNWTDNVVPTFDALFASSLEQDAEISLDNPSRSLNSVTFNNSNFQYTLAGPNALTLVAGAQVSTTGTHVITANVAGSVGLNKLGAGSLVLDGAKSYTGATHVQAGTLQINDLDAIDNQASRALDIGAGAAVDLTTGAA
;
A
#
# COMPACT_ATOMS: atom_id res chain seq x y z
N MET A 1 38.09 -74.62 -36.69
CA MET A 1 37.06 -73.97 -37.54
C MET A 1 36.72 -72.63 -36.92
N SER A 2 36.49 -71.60 -37.73
CA SER A 2 36.31 -70.22 -37.25
C SER A 2 34.91 -70.02 -36.67
N GLY A 3 34.82 -69.55 -35.43
CA GLY A 3 33.57 -69.15 -34.78
C GLY A 3 33.60 -67.65 -34.51
N HIS A 4 32.99 -66.85 -35.38
CA HIS A 4 32.85 -65.41 -35.18
C HIS A 4 31.79 -65.13 -34.10
N PHE A 5 32.11 -64.27 -33.13
CA PHE A 5 31.08 -63.59 -32.34
C PHE A 5 31.26 -62.08 -32.47
N ARG A 6 30.23 -61.41 -32.99
CA ARG A 6 30.21 -59.96 -33.20
C ARG A 6 29.85 -59.27 -31.89
N ILE A 7 30.68 -58.34 -31.41
CA ILE A 7 30.26 -57.39 -30.39
C ILE A 7 29.37 -56.35 -31.09
N GLY A 8 28.09 -56.31 -30.69
CA GLY A 8 27.14 -55.30 -31.15
C GLY A 8 27.48 -53.91 -30.63
N ALA A 9 27.11 -52.88 -31.40
CA ALA A 9 27.44 -51.50 -31.06
C ALA A 9 26.84 -51.09 -29.69
N VAL A 10 27.67 -50.46 -28.85
CA VAL A 10 27.20 -49.74 -27.68
C VAL A 10 26.52 -48.46 -28.17
N GLY A 11 25.20 -48.42 -28.08
CA GLY A 11 24.42 -47.22 -28.38
C GLY A 11 24.79 -46.12 -27.40
N LEU A 12 25.32 -45.00 -27.91
CA LEU A 12 25.62 -43.82 -27.12
C LEU A 12 24.28 -43.16 -26.73
N LEU A 13 23.79 -43.47 -25.52
CA LEU A 13 22.55 -42.86 -25.02
C LEU A 13 22.87 -41.42 -24.64
N SER A 14 22.62 -40.48 -25.56
CA SER A 14 22.74 -39.04 -25.29
C SER A 14 21.67 -38.63 -24.30
N LEU A 15 22.03 -38.54 -23.02
CA LEU A 15 21.15 -38.01 -21.98
C LEU A 15 21.03 -36.49 -22.18
N THR A 16 20.05 -36.08 -22.99
CA THR A 16 19.68 -34.67 -23.11
C THR A 16 19.11 -34.24 -21.76
N MET A 17 19.92 -33.56 -20.94
CA MET A 17 19.40 -32.84 -19.78
C MET A 17 18.47 -31.75 -20.28
N ALA A 18 17.17 -32.06 -20.33
CA ALA A 18 16.14 -31.05 -20.29
C ALA A 18 16.29 -30.34 -18.94
N VAL A 19 17.02 -29.22 -18.93
CA VAL A 19 16.87 -28.21 -17.88
C VAL A 19 15.45 -27.68 -18.05
N VAL A 20 14.50 -28.37 -17.40
CA VAL A 20 13.24 -27.76 -17.02
C VAL A 20 13.62 -26.68 -16.03
N ALA A 21 13.88 -25.48 -16.56
CA ALA A 21 13.76 -24.27 -15.77
C ALA A 21 12.30 -24.23 -15.33
N ALA A 22 12.02 -24.82 -14.17
CA ALA A 22 10.83 -24.50 -13.42
C ALA A 22 10.99 -23.02 -13.05
N SER A 23 10.46 -22.16 -13.91
CA SER A 23 10.14 -20.80 -13.51
C SER A 23 9.13 -20.95 -12.39
N ASN A 24 9.61 -20.87 -11.15
CA ASN A 24 8.81 -20.43 -10.02
C ASN A 24 8.45 -18.95 -10.24
N SER A 25 7.73 -18.67 -11.33
CA SER A 25 6.76 -17.61 -11.34
C SER A 25 5.78 -17.99 -10.26
N ALA A 26 5.95 -17.45 -9.06
CA ALA A 26 4.84 -17.33 -8.15
C ALA A 26 3.75 -16.62 -8.97
N SER A 27 2.67 -17.34 -9.27
CA SER A 27 1.49 -16.74 -9.85
C SER A 27 0.89 -15.87 -8.75
N TYR A 28 1.38 -14.64 -8.64
CA TYR A 28 0.68 -13.58 -7.95
C TYR A 28 -0.75 -13.59 -8.48
N ALA A 29 -1.73 -13.60 -7.58
CA ALA A 29 -3.13 -13.57 -7.97
C ALA A 29 -3.42 -12.32 -8.82
N ALA A 30 -4.50 -12.37 -9.58
CA ALA A 30 -4.87 -11.33 -10.53
C ALA A 30 -5.13 -10.00 -9.80
N LEU A 31 -4.09 -9.17 -9.71
CA LEU A 31 -4.17 -7.78 -9.31
C LEU A 31 -4.29 -6.91 -10.56
N ILE A 32 -5.41 -6.21 -10.67
CA ILE A 32 -5.79 -5.39 -11.81
C ILE A 32 -5.92 -3.96 -11.32
N GLY A 33 -5.02 -3.07 -11.72
CA GLY A 33 -5.06 -1.65 -11.36
C GLY A 33 -5.36 -0.75 -12.56
N PHE A 34 -6.08 0.34 -12.35
CA PHE A 34 -6.35 1.36 -13.37
C PHE A 34 -6.58 2.75 -12.78
N GLU A 35 -6.20 3.79 -13.54
CA GLU A 35 -6.44 5.20 -13.20
C GLU A 35 -7.94 5.50 -13.07
N ALA A 36 -8.29 6.40 -12.15
CA ALA A 36 -9.66 6.87 -12.00
C ALA A 36 -10.07 7.77 -13.19
N GLU A 37 -9.27 8.77 -13.55
CA GLU A 37 -9.63 9.79 -14.55
C GLU A 37 -9.50 9.34 -16.02
N SER A 38 -8.83 8.22 -16.28
CA SER A 38 -8.62 7.72 -17.65
C SER A 38 -8.94 6.24 -17.83
N GLY A 39 -8.80 5.41 -16.79
CA GLY A 39 -8.78 3.95 -16.90
C GLY A 39 -7.53 3.41 -17.59
N ALA A 40 -6.45 4.21 -17.69
CA ALA A 40 -5.17 3.65 -18.11
C ALA A 40 -4.74 2.55 -17.13
N SER A 41 -4.23 1.44 -17.65
CA SER A 41 -3.86 0.26 -16.87
C SER A 41 -2.63 -0.40 -17.49
N ALA A 42 -1.69 -0.82 -16.63
CA ALA A 42 -0.55 -1.64 -17.06
C ALA A 42 -0.89 -3.14 -17.14
N THR A 43 -2.02 -3.56 -16.55
CA THR A 43 -2.34 -4.97 -16.27
C THR A 43 -3.51 -5.51 -17.08
N THR A 44 -4.44 -4.66 -17.54
CA THR A 44 -5.57 -5.10 -18.39
C THR A 44 -6.09 -4.03 -19.35
N SER A 45 -7.08 -4.38 -20.16
CA SER A 45 -7.89 -3.41 -20.91
C SER A 45 -9.06 -2.91 -20.06
N VAL A 46 -9.12 -1.60 -19.84
CA VAL A 46 -10.26 -0.90 -19.24
C VAL A 46 -10.75 0.17 -20.21
N SER A 47 -12.07 0.30 -20.39
CA SER A 47 -12.67 1.46 -21.07
C SER A 47 -13.59 2.23 -20.13
N THR A 48 -13.58 3.56 -20.25
CA THR A 48 -14.17 4.45 -19.26
C THR A 48 -15.26 5.34 -19.83
N THR A 49 -16.22 5.70 -18.98
CA THR A 49 -17.23 6.73 -19.24
C THR A 49 -17.45 7.49 -17.94
N LEU A 50 -17.01 8.75 -17.93
CA LEU A 50 -17.07 9.63 -16.76
C LEU A 50 -18.31 10.51 -16.84
N GLY A 51 -19.09 10.56 -15.77
CA GLY A 51 -20.22 11.46 -15.64
C GLY A 51 -19.78 12.93 -15.66
N SER A 52 -20.61 13.80 -16.24
CA SER A 52 -20.27 15.21 -16.50
C SER A 52 -20.08 16.08 -15.25
N ASP A 53 -20.50 15.61 -14.07
CA ASP A 53 -20.37 16.36 -12.82
C ASP A 53 -19.03 16.05 -12.12
N PHE A 54 -18.25 15.09 -12.63
CA PHE A 54 -16.86 14.91 -12.27
C PHE A 54 -15.95 15.79 -13.12
N ILE A 55 -14.98 16.41 -12.48
CA ILE A 55 -13.93 17.20 -13.12
C ILE A 55 -12.66 16.36 -13.12
N PRO A 56 -12.25 15.76 -14.26
CA PRO A 56 -10.90 15.27 -14.43
C PRO A 56 -9.93 16.44 -14.59
N ALA A 57 -8.72 16.28 -14.09
CA ALA A 57 -7.60 17.11 -14.52
C ALA A 57 -7.15 16.72 -15.96
N LEU A 58 -6.42 17.60 -16.65
CA LEU A 58 -6.12 17.51 -18.08
C LEU A 58 -5.01 16.48 -18.41
N ASN A 59 -5.34 15.36 -19.07
CA ASN A 59 -4.43 14.43 -19.78
C ASN A 59 -2.98 14.34 -19.25
N ASP A 60 -2.70 13.35 -18.40
CA ASP A 60 -1.35 12.91 -18.08
C ASP A 60 -1.09 11.53 -18.72
N ASN A 61 0.19 11.25 -18.98
CA ASN A 61 0.72 9.97 -19.42
C ASN A 61 1.40 9.21 -18.26
N GLY A 62 1.55 9.84 -17.09
CA GLY A 62 2.04 9.26 -15.84
C GLY A 62 0.91 8.59 -15.05
N ALA A 63 1.02 7.29 -14.86
CA ALA A 63 -0.03 6.46 -14.27
C ALA A 63 0.07 6.38 -12.73
N LEU A 64 0.14 7.55 -12.07
CA LEU A 64 0.03 7.91 -10.64
C LEU A 64 0.65 9.33 -10.53
N GLY A 65 -0.11 10.35 -10.94
CA GLY A 65 0.48 11.54 -11.60
C GLY A 65 -0.02 12.93 -11.18
N GLY A 66 -0.59 13.10 -9.98
CA GLY A 66 -1.07 14.43 -9.53
C GLY A 66 -2.31 14.93 -10.26
N GLN A 67 -3.00 14.01 -10.93
CA GLN A 67 -4.32 14.19 -11.51
C GLN A 67 -5.30 13.30 -10.77
N TYR A 68 -6.56 13.71 -10.73
CA TYR A 68 -7.57 13.04 -9.94
C TYR A 68 -8.96 13.30 -10.54
N LEU A 69 -9.90 12.44 -10.17
CA LEU A 69 -11.31 12.73 -10.22
C LEU A 69 -11.78 13.32 -8.90
N THR A 70 -12.38 14.50 -8.97
CA THR A 70 -13.23 15.04 -7.91
C THR A 70 -14.59 15.44 -8.50
N ARG A 71 -15.61 15.51 -7.65
CA ARG A 71 -16.93 16.00 -8.05
C ARG A 71 -16.97 17.52 -7.99
N SER A 72 -17.76 18.14 -8.86
CA SER A 72 -18.00 19.59 -8.92
C SER A 72 -19.00 20.14 -7.89
N GLY A 73 -19.41 19.33 -6.91
CA GLY A 73 -20.31 19.74 -5.83
C GLY A 73 -20.80 18.59 -4.96
N ASN A 74 -21.76 18.90 -4.10
CA ASN A 74 -22.41 17.99 -3.15
C ASN A 74 -23.71 17.35 -3.70
N GLY A 75 -24.00 16.11 -3.29
CA GLY A 75 -24.91 15.17 -3.96
C GLY A 75 -25.97 14.54 -3.06
N GLY A 76 -26.63 13.49 -3.56
CA GLY A 76 -27.70 12.79 -2.83
C GLY A 76 -27.20 12.12 -1.55
N LEU A 77 -28.04 12.08 -0.52
CA LEU A 77 -27.70 11.42 0.76
C LEU A 77 -27.75 9.89 0.67
N THR A 78 -28.54 9.31 -0.25
CA THR A 78 -28.77 7.86 -0.32
C THR A 78 -28.36 7.20 -1.64
N THR A 79 -28.04 8.02 -2.64
CA THR A 79 -27.95 7.66 -4.06
C THR A 79 -27.10 8.69 -4.81
N PRO A 80 -26.48 8.34 -5.96
CA PRO A 80 -25.84 9.32 -6.85
C PRO A 80 -26.84 10.27 -7.53
N ASP A 81 -28.13 9.92 -7.56
CA ASP A 81 -29.29 10.67 -8.08
C ASP A 81 -29.32 10.93 -9.60
N PHE A 82 -28.17 11.08 -10.26
CA PHE A 82 -28.08 11.42 -11.68
C PHE A 82 -26.96 10.64 -12.38
N ALA A 83 -27.16 10.31 -13.67
CA ALA A 83 -26.12 9.67 -14.48
C ALA A 83 -24.88 10.55 -14.69
N SER A 84 -25.00 11.88 -14.54
CA SER A 84 -23.87 12.82 -14.52
C SER A 84 -22.97 12.65 -13.29
N ASN A 85 -23.48 12.02 -12.22
CA ASN A 85 -22.74 11.66 -11.01
C ASN A 85 -22.20 10.23 -11.01
N VAL A 86 -22.22 9.52 -12.15
CA VAL A 86 -21.75 8.14 -12.24
C VAL A 86 -20.50 8.04 -13.10
N LEU A 87 -19.47 7.39 -12.56
CA LEU A 87 -18.31 6.90 -13.28
C LEU A 87 -18.56 5.43 -13.65
N SER A 88 -18.19 5.02 -14.86
CA SER A 88 -18.37 3.66 -15.34
C SER A 88 -17.08 3.14 -15.98
N TYR A 89 -16.64 1.95 -15.57
CA TYR A 89 -15.43 1.29 -16.04
C TYR A 89 -15.77 -0.13 -16.49
N ASP A 90 -15.51 -0.44 -17.75
CA ASP A 90 -15.60 -1.78 -18.30
C ASP A 90 -14.20 -2.42 -18.21
N VAL A 91 -13.99 -3.25 -17.20
CA VAL A 91 -12.69 -3.84 -16.83
C VAL A 91 -12.60 -5.27 -17.33
N THR A 92 -11.53 -5.63 -18.04
CA THR A 92 -11.33 -7.02 -18.51
C THR A 92 -10.67 -7.88 -17.43
N PHE A 93 -11.36 -8.92 -16.96
CA PHE A 93 -10.84 -9.93 -16.04
C PHE A 93 -10.36 -11.16 -16.82
N ALA A 94 -9.10 -11.53 -16.64
CA ALA A 94 -8.48 -12.68 -17.31
C ALA A 94 -8.91 -14.04 -16.70
N GLU A 95 -9.30 -14.05 -15.44
CA GLU A 95 -9.65 -15.25 -14.67
C GLU A 95 -11.00 -15.06 -13.95
N ALA A 96 -11.72 -16.17 -13.77
CA ALA A 96 -12.89 -16.22 -12.89
C ALA A 96 -12.45 -16.28 -11.41
N GLY A 97 -13.26 -15.73 -10.51
CA GLY A 97 -12.94 -15.72 -9.08
C GLY A 97 -13.70 -14.66 -8.29
N GLU A 98 -13.38 -14.56 -7.01
CA GLU A 98 -13.85 -13.50 -6.11
C GLU A 98 -12.75 -12.46 -5.93
N TYR A 99 -13.12 -11.18 -6.05
CA TYR A 99 -12.21 -10.05 -5.99
C TYR A 99 -12.68 -9.03 -4.95
N ASP A 100 -11.71 -8.42 -4.29
CA ASP A 100 -11.88 -7.25 -3.46
C ASP A 100 -11.59 -5.98 -4.25
N LEU A 101 -12.37 -4.94 -3.99
CA LEU A 101 -12.23 -3.63 -4.60
C LEU A 101 -11.40 -2.71 -3.72
N TYR A 102 -10.35 -2.14 -4.30
CA TYR A 102 -9.46 -1.16 -3.69
C TYR A 102 -9.62 0.21 -4.38
N ALA A 103 -9.50 1.29 -3.61
CA ALA A 103 -9.46 2.65 -4.14
C ALA A 103 -8.28 3.43 -3.53
N ARG A 104 -7.62 4.26 -4.34
CA ARG A 104 -6.61 5.22 -3.91
C ARG A 104 -7.26 6.59 -3.81
N ILE A 105 -7.37 7.09 -2.58
CA ILE A 105 -8.16 8.28 -2.25
C ILE A 105 -7.37 9.28 -1.41
N LEU A 106 -7.72 10.56 -1.55
CA LEU A 106 -7.29 11.66 -0.70
C LEU A 106 -8.51 12.49 -0.34
N PHE A 107 -8.57 12.97 0.90
CA PHE A 107 -9.63 13.87 1.39
C PHE A 107 -9.03 15.14 1.99
N GLU A 108 -9.79 16.24 1.96
CA GLU A 108 -9.38 17.52 2.52
C GLU A 108 -9.29 17.52 4.05
N VAL A 109 -8.67 18.57 4.61
CA VAL A 109 -8.24 18.62 6.02
C VAL A 109 -9.40 18.80 7.00
N ASP A 110 -10.56 19.28 6.55
CA ASP A 110 -11.72 19.54 7.42
C ASP A 110 -12.59 18.30 7.66
N GLY A 111 -12.37 17.23 6.89
CA GLY A 111 -13.03 15.95 7.04
C GLY A 111 -14.51 15.92 6.66
N SER A 112 -15.04 16.94 5.96
CA SER A 112 -16.44 16.91 5.50
C SER A 112 -16.66 16.07 4.25
N ASP A 113 -15.60 15.78 3.50
CA ASP A 113 -15.65 15.09 2.21
C ASP A 113 -15.26 13.61 2.40
N ASP A 114 -16.07 12.91 3.20
CA ASP A 114 -15.77 11.60 3.78
C ASP A 114 -16.45 10.41 3.10
N SER A 115 -17.24 10.66 2.05
CA SER A 115 -18.18 9.70 1.50
C SER A 115 -18.37 9.74 -0.01
N PHE A 116 -18.74 8.58 -0.54
CA PHE A 116 -19.04 8.35 -1.96
C PHE A 116 -19.88 7.10 -2.13
N TYR A 117 -20.14 6.69 -3.37
CA TYR A 117 -20.83 5.46 -3.71
C TYR A 117 -19.99 4.55 -4.60
N TYR A 118 -20.12 3.25 -4.43
CA TYR A 118 -19.70 2.26 -5.42
C TYR A 118 -20.81 1.22 -5.62
N GLY A 119 -20.83 0.58 -6.78
CA GLY A 119 -21.86 -0.42 -7.11
C GLY A 119 -21.78 -1.65 -6.21
N ASN A 120 -22.94 -2.20 -5.84
CA ASN A 120 -23.11 -3.39 -4.99
C ASN A 120 -22.67 -4.74 -5.64
N GLY A 121 -21.64 -4.71 -6.48
CA GLY A 121 -21.25 -5.78 -7.40
C GLY A 121 -21.12 -5.23 -8.83
N PHE A 122 -20.76 -6.09 -9.79
CA PHE A 122 -20.66 -5.70 -11.20
C PHE A 122 -22.03 -5.41 -11.86
N GLY A 123 -21.96 -4.89 -13.09
CA GLY A 123 -23.10 -4.52 -13.93
C GLY A 123 -23.50 -3.04 -13.79
N ALA A 124 -24.25 -2.54 -14.77
CA ALA A 124 -24.82 -1.20 -14.72
C ALA A 124 -25.82 -1.06 -13.57
N LYS A 125 -25.80 0.10 -12.90
CA LYS A 125 -26.60 0.45 -11.73
C LYS A 125 -27.60 1.56 -12.09
N ASP A 126 -28.77 1.56 -11.46
CA ASP A 126 -29.69 2.70 -11.53
C ASP A 126 -29.25 3.77 -10.50
N PRO A 127 -28.87 5.01 -10.92
CA PRO A 127 -28.46 6.06 -10.00
C PRO A 127 -29.56 6.50 -9.01
N LEU A 128 -30.82 6.11 -9.23
CA LEU A 128 -31.96 6.38 -8.34
C LEU A 128 -32.29 5.21 -7.39
N ALA A 129 -31.70 4.03 -7.58
CA ALA A 129 -32.01 2.84 -6.79
C ALA A 129 -30.98 2.66 -5.66
N SER A 130 -31.31 3.08 -4.43
CA SER A 130 -30.38 2.97 -3.29
C SER A 130 -29.91 1.54 -2.97
N ALA A 131 -30.61 0.51 -3.46
CA ALA A 131 -30.20 -0.89 -3.31
C ALA A 131 -28.99 -1.26 -4.20
N ASP A 132 -28.75 -0.53 -5.28
CA ASP A 132 -27.66 -0.77 -6.25
C ASP A 132 -26.30 -0.21 -5.77
N TRP A 133 -26.31 0.60 -4.72
CA TRP A 133 -25.16 1.38 -4.27
C TRP A 133 -24.77 1.07 -2.82
N VAL A 134 -23.46 1.05 -2.61
CA VAL A 134 -22.83 0.92 -1.30
C VAL A 134 -22.12 2.23 -1.00
N ARG A 135 -22.26 2.74 0.24
CA ARG A 135 -21.86 4.11 0.60
C ARG A 135 -20.92 4.15 1.81
N PRO A 136 -19.59 4.08 1.63
CA PRO A 136 -18.61 4.50 2.63
C PRO A 136 -18.91 5.92 3.12
N ASN A 137 -18.73 6.17 4.42
CA ASN A 137 -18.96 7.45 5.09
C ASN A 137 -18.17 7.46 6.40
N GLY A 138 -17.48 8.54 6.72
CA GLY A 138 -16.66 8.69 7.94
C GLY A 138 -15.19 8.28 7.77
N LEU A 139 -14.63 8.37 6.56
CA LEU A 139 -13.24 7.98 6.27
C LEU A 139 -12.16 8.69 7.15
N PRO A 140 -12.18 10.01 7.37
CA PRO A 140 -11.24 10.68 8.28
C PRO A 140 -11.37 10.17 9.73
N ASP A 141 -12.61 10.06 10.22
CA ASP A 141 -12.93 9.68 11.60
C ASP A 141 -12.61 8.20 11.91
N ALA A 142 -12.52 7.36 10.87
CA ALA A 142 -12.17 5.95 10.98
C ALA A 142 -10.65 5.68 11.12
N GLY A 143 -9.81 6.72 11.21
CA GLY A 143 -8.36 6.60 11.44
C GLY A 143 -7.52 6.52 10.17
N PHE A 144 -8.08 6.87 9.01
CA PHE A 144 -7.32 7.03 7.76
C PHE A 144 -6.64 8.43 7.72
N PRO A 145 -5.53 8.60 6.98
CA PRO A 145 -4.74 9.84 7.02
C PRO A 145 -5.32 10.95 6.12
N ALA A 146 -5.51 12.15 6.69
CA ALA A 146 -5.96 13.33 5.96
C ALA A 146 -4.88 13.92 5.03
N ALA A 147 -5.34 14.61 3.97
CA ALA A 147 -4.50 15.35 3.03
C ALA A 147 -3.37 14.55 2.36
N THR A 148 -3.48 13.21 2.33
CA THR A 148 -2.51 12.29 1.73
C THR A 148 -3.25 11.21 0.96
N TYR A 149 -2.67 10.72 -0.14
CA TYR A 149 -3.22 9.58 -0.88
C TYR A 149 -2.84 8.26 -0.19
N PHE A 150 -3.83 7.43 0.09
CA PHE A 150 -3.67 6.08 0.63
C PHE A 150 -4.59 5.10 -0.09
N TRP A 151 -4.26 3.81 -0.03
CA TRP A 151 -5.16 2.75 -0.50
C TRP A 151 -6.10 2.27 0.59
N ILE A 152 -7.35 1.98 0.21
CA ILE A 152 -8.33 1.31 1.06
C ILE A 152 -8.96 0.12 0.34
N ASN A 153 -9.02 -1.04 1.01
CA ASN A 153 -9.91 -2.14 0.61
C ASN A 153 -11.36 -1.80 0.99
N LEU A 154 -12.19 -1.48 0.01
CA LEU A 154 -13.61 -1.14 0.18
C LEU A 154 -14.49 -2.37 0.45
N SER A 155 -14.07 -3.55 -0.01
CA SER A 155 -14.80 -4.81 0.19
C SER A 155 -14.76 -5.26 1.67
N GLU A 156 -13.61 -5.11 2.33
CA GLU A 156 -13.41 -5.51 3.73
C GLU A 156 -13.66 -4.39 4.75
N ASN A 157 -13.11 -3.18 4.54
CA ASN A 157 -13.10 -2.14 5.59
C ASN A 157 -14.45 -1.45 5.80
N ILE A 158 -15.52 -1.88 5.14
CA ILE A 158 -16.82 -1.22 5.26
C ILE A 158 -17.45 -1.32 6.66
N GLY A 159 -16.99 -2.25 7.49
CA GLY A 159 -17.36 -2.31 8.91
C GLY A 159 -16.90 -1.10 9.74
N ALA A 160 -15.95 -0.31 9.23
CA ALA A 160 -15.54 0.97 9.81
C ALA A 160 -16.49 2.13 9.44
N PHE A 161 -17.36 1.96 8.44
CA PHE A 161 -18.27 2.98 7.95
C PHE A 161 -19.70 2.71 8.42
N ALA A 162 -20.40 3.75 8.85
CA ALA A 162 -21.73 3.62 9.46
C ALA A 162 -22.84 3.18 8.48
N SER A 163 -22.53 2.97 7.20
CA SER A 163 -23.45 2.50 6.17
C SER A 163 -22.76 1.60 5.14
N GLY A 164 -23.44 0.53 4.75
CA GLY A 164 -23.02 -0.37 3.68
C GLY A 164 -23.21 -1.85 4.03
N THR A 165 -22.80 -2.71 3.12
CA THR A 165 -22.66 -4.16 3.35
C THR A 165 -21.42 -4.62 2.61
N ALA A 166 -20.61 -5.47 3.25
CA ALA A 166 -19.40 -6.02 2.64
C ALA A 166 -19.75 -6.64 1.29
N THR A 167 -19.01 -6.24 0.25
CA THR A 167 -19.31 -6.57 -1.14
C THR A 167 -18.05 -7.15 -1.77
N THR A 168 -18.04 -8.46 -1.93
CA THR A 168 -17.04 -9.18 -2.73
C THR A 168 -17.53 -9.25 -4.17
N PHE A 169 -16.64 -9.06 -5.12
CA PHE A 169 -16.95 -8.95 -6.55
C PHE A 169 -16.68 -10.29 -7.26
N THR A 170 -17.75 -11.03 -7.56
CA THR A 170 -17.65 -12.33 -8.23
C THR A 170 -17.60 -12.20 -9.76
N VAL A 171 -16.58 -12.81 -10.36
CA VAL A 171 -16.43 -12.99 -11.81
C VAL A 171 -16.71 -14.46 -12.14
N ASP A 172 -17.92 -14.78 -12.59
CA ASP A 172 -18.33 -16.16 -12.91
C ASP A 172 -17.54 -16.77 -14.09
N SER A 173 -17.06 -15.93 -15.01
CA SER A 173 -16.28 -16.33 -16.19
C SER A 173 -15.38 -15.18 -16.65
N PRO A 174 -14.17 -15.46 -17.17
CA PRO A 174 -13.30 -14.43 -17.74
C PRO A 174 -14.00 -13.58 -18.79
N GLY A 175 -13.74 -12.27 -18.79
CA GLY A 175 -14.39 -11.32 -19.67
C GLY A 175 -14.47 -9.91 -19.09
N VAL A 176 -15.20 -9.05 -19.79
CA VAL A 176 -15.44 -7.66 -19.37
C VAL A 176 -16.50 -7.63 -18.28
N GLN A 177 -16.20 -6.92 -17.19
CA GLN A 177 -17.13 -6.62 -16.10
C GLN A 177 -17.25 -5.12 -15.94
N THR A 178 -18.48 -4.60 -15.90
CA THR A 178 -18.73 -3.18 -15.63
C THR A 178 -18.72 -2.95 -14.12
N ILE A 179 -17.89 -2.02 -13.62
CA ILE A 179 -18.00 -1.45 -12.28
C ILE A 179 -18.42 0.02 -12.40
N GLN A 180 -19.22 0.50 -11.44
CA GLN A 180 -19.65 1.90 -11.39
C GLN A 180 -19.41 2.50 -10.00
N PHE A 181 -19.05 3.78 -10.01
CA PHE A 181 -18.86 4.61 -8.82
C PHE A 181 -19.77 5.83 -8.92
N GLY A 182 -20.25 6.32 -7.79
CA GLY A 182 -21.12 7.48 -7.72
C GLY A 182 -20.53 8.56 -6.82
N GLY A 183 -20.52 9.80 -7.29
CA GLY A 183 -20.03 10.93 -6.48
C GLY A 183 -21.07 11.37 -5.45
N ARG A 184 -20.62 11.74 -4.25
CA ARG A 184 -21.47 12.27 -3.18
C ARG A 184 -21.02 13.65 -2.71
N GLU A 185 -19.75 13.82 -2.37
CA GLU A 185 -19.16 15.10 -1.96
C GLU A 185 -18.19 15.64 -3.03
N ASP A 186 -18.05 16.96 -3.15
CA ASP A 186 -16.86 17.60 -3.69
C ASP A 186 -15.67 17.43 -2.72
N GLY A 187 -14.45 17.82 -3.08
CA GLY A 187 -13.27 17.74 -2.18
C GLY A 187 -12.78 16.33 -1.80
N LEU A 188 -13.53 15.29 -2.12
CA LEU A 188 -13.01 13.92 -2.18
C LEU A 188 -12.33 13.68 -3.53
N TYR A 189 -11.12 13.11 -3.49
CA TYR A 189 -10.27 12.90 -4.65
C TYR A 189 -9.98 11.41 -4.86
N PHE A 190 -10.30 10.90 -6.06
CA PHE A 190 -9.92 9.57 -6.52
C PHE A 190 -8.79 9.68 -7.53
N ASP A 191 -7.77 8.84 -7.37
CA ASP A 191 -6.61 8.81 -8.27
C ASP A 191 -6.54 7.44 -8.98
N ALA A 192 -6.77 6.33 -8.28
CA ALA A 192 -6.79 5.00 -8.90
C ALA A 192 -7.77 4.02 -8.23
N PHE A 193 -8.09 2.96 -8.97
CA PHE A 193 -8.84 1.80 -8.47
C PHE A 193 -8.07 0.51 -8.76
N ALA A 194 -8.31 -0.53 -7.96
CA ALA A 194 -7.78 -1.85 -8.24
C ALA A 194 -8.72 -2.97 -7.79
N PHE A 195 -8.62 -4.13 -8.47
CA PHE A 195 -9.22 -5.38 -8.02
C PHE A 195 -8.11 -6.37 -7.71
N GLY A 196 -8.06 -6.85 -6.47
CA GLY A 196 -7.21 -7.97 -6.05
C GLY A 196 -8.06 -9.20 -5.78
N ALA A 197 -7.51 -10.42 -5.90
CA ALA A 197 -8.26 -11.62 -5.50
C ALA A 197 -8.58 -11.58 -4.00
N ALA A 198 -9.83 -11.88 -3.61
CA ALA A 198 -10.31 -11.75 -2.24
C ALA A 198 -9.68 -12.75 -1.22
N ALA A 199 -8.82 -13.66 -1.70
CA ALA A 199 -8.04 -14.55 -0.85
C ALA A 199 -6.66 -13.98 -0.45
N ASP A 200 -6.27 -12.83 -1.03
CA ASP A 200 -4.94 -12.25 -0.93
C ASP A 200 -4.99 -10.81 -0.40
N THR A 201 -4.04 -10.47 0.49
CA THR A 201 -3.84 -9.10 0.98
C THR A 201 -2.74 -8.41 0.17
N PHE A 202 -3.02 -7.23 -0.36
CA PHE A 202 -2.08 -6.45 -1.18
C PHE A 202 -1.51 -5.27 -0.41
N THR A 203 -0.22 -5.01 -0.58
CA THR A 203 0.43 -3.79 -0.08
C THR A 203 0.19 -2.61 -1.03
N ASP A 204 0.17 -1.38 -0.52
CA ASP A 204 0.11 -0.15 -1.32
C ASP A 204 1.10 -0.13 -2.48
N GLN A 205 2.31 -0.69 -2.29
CA GLN A 205 3.31 -0.79 -3.36
C GLN A 205 2.87 -1.73 -4.49
N GLN A 206 2.23 -2.86 -4.18
CA GLN A 206 1.67 -3.77 -5.20
C GLN A 206 0.48 -3.12 -5.92
N LEU A 207 -0.39 -2.44 -5.18
CA LEU A 207 -1.52 -1.70 -5.74
C LEU A 207 -1.04 -0.60 -6.70
N ASN A 208 -0.06 0.21 -6.28
CA ASN A 208 0.59 1.22 -7.13
C ASN A 208 1.23 0.60 -8.39
N GLN A 209 1.88 -0.56 -8.28
CA GLN A 209 2.49 -1.26 -9.42
C GLN A 209 1.47 -1.81 -10.43
N ALA A 210 0.24 -2.14 -10.00
CA ALA A 210 -0.79 -2.66 -10.90
C ALA A 210 -1.43 -1.56 -11.77
N VAL A 211 -1.35 -0.32 -11.31
CA VAL A 211 -1.83 0.90 -11.97
C VAL A 211 -0.74 1.48 -12.89
N THR A 212 0.45 1.75 -12.33
CA THR A 212 1.57 2.40 -13.03
C THR A 212 2.19 1.56 -14.17
N THR A 213 2.74 2.23 -15.19
CA THR A 213 3.77 1.61 -16.06
C THR A 213 5.20 1.82 -15.54
N THR A 214 5.42 2.84 -14.70
CA THR A 214 6.62 3.03 -13.87
C THR A 214 6.23 3.69 -12.55
N PHE A 215 6.20 2.93 -11.45
CA PHE A 215 6.04 3.51 -10.13
C PHE A 215 7.39 4.08 -9.66
N THR A 216 7.44 5.39 -9.47
CA THR A 216 8.43 6.03 -8.61
C THR A 216 7.66 6.54 -7.40
N PRO A 217 7.71 5.84 -6.24
CA PRO A 217 7.05 6.32 -5.05
C PRO A 217 7.56 7.72 -4.69
N PRO A 218 6.67 8.68 -4.38
CA PRO A 218 7.11 9.90 -3.72
C PRO A 218 7.74 9.51 -2.38
N ASN A 219 8.77 10.24 -1.97
CA ASN A 219 9.50 10.00 -0.72
C ASN A 219 10.23 8.64 -0.62
N GLU A 220 10.65 8.00 -1.72
CA GLU A 220 11.53 6.82 -1.68
C GLU A 220 13.02 7.19 -1.62
N TRP A 221 13.79 6.50 -0.78
CA TRP A 221 15.25 6.60 -0.72
C TRP A 221 15.92 6.02 -1.98
N ALA A 222 16.54 6.90 -2.77
CA ALA A 222 17.08 6.59 -4.09
C ALA A 222 18.51 6.01 -4.10
N LEU A 223 19.25 6.10 -2.97
CA LEU A 223 20.62 5.60 -2.93
C LEU A 223 20.66 4.11 -2.59
N THR A 224 21.56 3.37 -3.26
CA THR A 224 21.82 1.93 -2.99
C THR A 224 22.62 1.67 -1.71
N GLY A 225 22.88 2.72 -0.93
CA GLY A 225 23.61 2.72 0.32
C GLY A 225 23.21 3.89 1.23
N GLY A 226 24.03 4.15 2.26
CA GLY A 226 23.77 5.18 3.26
C GLY A 226 23.84 6.62 2.75
N GLY A 227 23.40 7.57 3.58
CA GLY A 227 23.44 9.00 3.25
C GLY A 227 22.81 9.91 4.29
N VAL A 228 22.49 11.15 3.89
CA VAL A 228 21.94 12.20 4.77
C VAL A 228 20.49 12.47 4.41
N TYR A 229 19.60 12.41 5.40
CA TYR A 229 18.15 12.47 5.19
C TYR A 229 17.70 13.77 4.51
N ASN A 230 18.22 14.94 4.91
CA ASN A 230 17.81 16.23 4.34
C ASN A 230 18.42 16.57 2.97
N THR A 231 19.15 15.66 2.33
CA THR A 231 19.65 15.90 0.98
C THR A 231 18.57 15.51 -0.02
N ALA A 232 17.94 16.49 -0.65
CA ALA A 232 16.88 16.31 -1.65
C ALA A 232 17.24 15.24 -2.70
N GLY A 233 18.45 15.31 -3.28
CA GLY A 233 18.93 14.36 -4.29
C GLY A 233 19.20 12.92 -3.81
N ASN A 234 18.95 12.60 -2.54
CA ASN A 234 18.95 11.23 -2.04
C ASN A 234 17.56 10.57 -2.12
N TRP A 235 16.54 11.32 -2.54
CA TRP A 235 15.15 10.87 -2.71
C TRP A 235 14.79 10.82 -4.20
N THR A 236 13.93 9.88 -4.58
CA THR A 236 13.59 9.56 -5.97
C THR A 236 12.88 10.70 -6.72
N ASP A 237 12.12 11.51 -5.99
CA ASP A 237 11.42 12.71 -6.47
C ASP A 237 12.26 14.00 -6.32
N ASN A 238 13.48 13.89 -5.78
CA ASN A 238 14.35 15.02 -5.41
C ASN A 238 13.68 16.00 -4.42
N VAL A 239 12.85 15.49 -3.51
CA VAL A 239 12.20 16.24 -2.42
C VAL A 239 12.54 15.58 -1.07
N VAL A 240 12.77 16.36 -0.03
CA VAL A 240 13.01 15.81 1.32
C VAL A 240 11.66 15.53 2.00
N PRO A 241 11.36 14.29 2.41
CA PRO A 241 10.03 13.95 2.91
C PRO A 241 9.70 14.60 4.25
N THR A 242 8.53 15.23 4.34
CA THR A 242 8.02 15.89 5.55
C THR A 242 6.79 15.21 6.15
N PHE A 243 6.34 14.09 5.56
CA PHE A 243 5.15 13.36 6.00
C PHE A 243 5.44 11.86 6.09
N ASP A 244 5.64 11.16 4.98
CA ASP A 244 5.96 9.73 4.98
C ASP A 244 7.33 9.47 4.34
N ALA A 245 8.04 8.43 4.77
CA ALA A 245 9.34 8.05 4.19
C ALA A 245 9.37 6.56 3.83
N LEU A 246 9.82 6.25 2.61
CA LEU A 246 9.97 4.88 2.12
C LEU A 246 11.44 4.52 1.90
N PHE A 247 11.85 3.41 2.49
CA PHE A 247 13.18 2.80 2.38
C PHE A 247 13.03 1.41 1.76
N ALA A 248 13.01 1.33 0.43
CA ALA A 248 12.60 0.11 -0.29
C ALA A 248 13.78 -0.80 -0.69
N SER A 249 13.59 -1.64 -1.71
CA SER A 249 14.54 -2.67 -2.12
C SER A 249 15.74 -2.17 -2.94
N SER A 250 16.11 -0.88 -2.81
CA SER A 250 17.19 -0.25 -3.58
C SER A 250 18.60 -0.55 -3.07
N LEU A 251 18.75 -1.06 -1.83
CA LEU A 251 20.06 -1.35 -1.25
C LEU A 251 20.80 -2.53 -1.90
N GLU A 252 22.11 -2.36 -2.06
CA GLU A 252 23.07 -3.42 -2.41
C GLU A 252 23.93 -3.85 -1.20
N GLN A 253 23.78 -3.18 -0.06
CA GLN A 253 24.49 -3.39 1.20
C GLN A 253 23.73 -2.70 2.36
N ASP A 254 24.06 -3.03 3.61
CA ASP A 254 23.54 -2.30 4.77
C ASP A 254 23.87 -0.80 4.69
N ALA A 255 22.93 0.03 5.12
CA ALA A 255 22.89 1.47 4.86
C ALA A 255 22.45 2.29 6.08
N GLU A 256 23.34 3.16 6.56
CA GLU A 256 22.99 4.15 7.58
C GLU A 256 22.45 5.44 6.95
N ILE A 257 21.28 5.89 7.42
CA ILE A 257 20.65 7.14 7.02
C ILE A 257 20.74 8.11 8.20
N SER A 258 21.50 9.19 8.01
CA SER A 258 21.72 10.20 9.04
C SER A 258 20.58 11.20 9.09
N LEU A 259 19.85 11.23 10.22
CA LEU A 259 18.85 12.23 10.53
C LEU A 259 19.53 13.54 10.98
N ASP A 260 19.74 14.44 10.04
CA ASP A 260 20.42 15.72 10.24
C ASP A 260 19.46 16.90 10.54
N ASN A 261 18.13 16.67 10.52
CA ASN A 261 17.14 17.69 10.90
C ASN A 261 16.76 17.62 12.39
N PRO A 262 16.86 18.71 13.17
CA PRO A 262 16.40 18.74 14.56
C PRO A 262 14.87 18.60 14.71
N SER A 263 14.10 18.76 13.63
CA SER A 263 12.64 18.77 13.64
C SER A 263 12.01 17.78 12.66
N ARG A 264 12.68 16.68 12.31
CA ARG A 264 12.11 15.67 11.39
C ARG A 264 10.87 15.04 12.02
N SER A 265 9.71 15.40 11.49
CA SER A 265 8.40 14.84 11.85
C SER A 265 7.91 13.97 10.70
N LEU A 266 7.43 12.76 11.00
CA LEU A 266 6.85 11.84 10.03
C LEU A 266 5.60 11.15 10.59
N ASN A 267 4.64 10.93 9.70
CA ASN A 267 3.44 10.11 9.88
C ASN A 267 3.69 8.64 9.47
N SER A 268 4.65 8.36 8.59
CA SER A 268 5.00 6.97 8.28
C SER A 268 6.49 6.78 7.99
N VAL A 269 7.00 5.63 8.41
CA VAL A 269 8.31 5.11 8.00
C VAL A 269 8.13 3.66 7.56
N THR A 270 8.23 3.42 6.25
CA THR A 270 8.16 2.07 5.69
C THR A 270 9.56 1.62 5.29
N PHE A 271 10.02 0.53 5.87
CA PHE A 271 11.18 -0.20 5.38
C PHE A 271 10.72 -1.45 4.63
N ASN A 272 10.97 -1.50 3.33
CA ASN A 272 10.67 -2.67 2.51
C ASN A 272 11.95 -3.25 1.88
N ASN A 273 12.84 -3.80 2.72
CA ASN A 273 14.03 -4.49 2.26
C ASN A 273 14.34 -5.72 3.12
N SER A 274 14.08 -6.92 2.58
CA SER A 274 14.37 -8.18 3.29
C SER A 274 15.81 -8.68 3.15
N ASN A 275 16.65 -8.02 2.35
CA ASN A 275 18.01 -8.47 2.03
C ASN A 275 19.08 -7.70 2.82
N PHE A 276 18.89 -6.40 3.02
CA PHE A 276 19.87 -5.49 3.64
C PHE A 276 19.21 -4.55 4.63
N GLN A 277 19.95 -4.17 5.66
CA GLN A 277 19.50 -3.34 6.76
C GLN A 277 19.63 -1.85 6.45
N TYR A 278 18.51 -1.13 6.42
CA TYR A 278 18.49 0.29 6.77
C TYR A 278 18.65 0.50 8.28
N THR A 279 19.45 1.52 8.62
CA THR A 279 19.61 2.04 9.99
C THR A 279 19.33 3.54 10.00
N LEU A 280 18.29 4.00 10.72
CA LEU A 280 18.08 5.43 10.94
C LEU A 280 18.86 5.88 12.17
N ALA A 281 19.85 6.75 11.95
CA ALA A 281 20.84 7.16 12.94
C ALA A 281 20.99 8.68 12.99
N GLY A 282 21.92 9.16 13.82
CA GLY A 282 22.29 10.57 13.90
C GLY A 282 21.84 11.27 15.19
N PRO A 283 22.24 12.54 15.37
CA PRO A 283 22.08 13.26 16.64
C PRO A 283 20.67 13.80 16.87
N ASN A 284 19.80 13.80 15.86
CA ASN A 284 18.45 14.35 15.94
C ASN A 284 17.38 13.25 16.07
N ALA A 285 16.22 13.62 16.60
CA ALA A 285 15.13 12.69 16.81
C ALA A 285 14.30 12.44 15.53
N LEU A 286 13.87 11.19 15.36
CA LEU A 286 12.73 10.85 14.53
C LEU A 286 11.46 11.16 15.32
N THR A 287 10.74 12.24 14.97
CA THR A 287 9.48 12.59 15.63
C THR A 287 8.31 11.93 14.91
N LEU A 288 7.57 11.09 15.62
CA LEU A 288 6.37 10.42 15.11
C LEU A 288 5.13 11.25 15.45
N VAL A 289 4.27 11.49 14.45
CA VAL A 289 3.07 12.36 14.55
C VAL A 289 1.81 11.69 13.96
N ALA A 290 0.63 12.27 14.13
CA ALA A 290 -0.62 11.89 13.45
C ALA A 290 -1.06 10.39 13.50
N GLY A 291 -0.56 9.61 14.46
CA GLY A 291 -0.86 8.17 14.58
C GLY A 291 0.21 7.26 13.95
N ALA A 292 1.44 7.77 13.84
CA ALA A 292 2.42 7.24 12.91
C ALA A 292 2.69 5.74 12.95
N GLN A 293 2.92 5.21 11.76
CA GLN A 293 3.20 3.81 11.50
C GLN A 293 4.66 3.59 11.14
N VAL A 294 5.26 2.53 11.68
CA VAL A 294 6.57 2.03 11.27
C VAL A 294 6.40 0.60 10.79
N SER A 295 6.45 0.41 9.48
CA SER A 295 6.27 -0.89 8.83
C SER A 295 7.60 -1.46 8.38
N THR A 296 7.81 -2.77 8.55
CA THR A 296 9.05 -3.47 8.17
C THR A 296 8.77 -4.77 7.42
N THR A 297 9.43 -4.97 6.28
CA THR A 297 9.94 -6.31 5.91
C THR A 297 11.38 -6.45 6.43
N GLY A 298 12.04 -7.61 6.31
CA GLY A 298 13.43 -7.77 6.76
C GLY A 298 13.69 -7.49 8.25
N THR A 299 14.89 -6.97 8.55
CA THR A 299 15.31 -6.50 9.88
C THR A 299 15.95 -5.13 9.76
N HIS A 300 15.36 -4.13 10.41
CA HIS A 300 15.79 -2.73 10.31
C HIS A 300 16.02 -2.10 11.69
N VAL A 301 16.87 -1.09 11.75
CA VAL A 301 17.33 -0.49 13.02
C VAL A 301 16.99 0.99 13.08
N ILE A 302 16.62 1.47 14.26
CA ILE A 302 16.63 2.91 14.59
C ILE A 302 17.50 3.09 15.83
N THR A 303 18.66 3.73 15.65
CA THR A 303 19.57 4.17 16.71
C THR A 303 19.32 5.63 17.10
N ALA A 304 18.66 6.41 16.23
CA ALA A 304 18.21 7.76 16.55
C ALA A 304 17.14 7.75 17.66
N ASN A 305 17.01 8.86 18.40
CA ASN A 305 15.95 9.02 19.39
C ASN A 305 14.57 9.01 18.70
N VAL A 306 13.65 8.13 19.11
CA VAL A 306 12.26 8.17 18.64
C VAL A 306 11.43 9.04 19.60
N ALA A 307 10.83 10.12 19.07
CA ALA A 307 10.13 11.15 19.82
C ALA A 307 8.67 11.32 19.35
N GLY A 308 7.88 12.13 20.06
CA GLY A 308 6.51 12.49 19.66
C GLY A 308 5.44 12.18 20.71
N SER A 309 4.21 12.62 20.46
CA SER A 309 3.07 12.41 21.36
C SER A 309 2.25 11.15 21.06
N VAL A 310 2.32 10.63 19.82
CA VAL A 310 1.45 9.53 19.34
C VAL A 310 2.01 8.16 19.71
N GLY A 311 3.33 7.99 19.63
CA GLY A 311 4.03 6.78 20.04
C GLY A 311 4.59 6.02 18.86
N LEU A 312 4.51 4.70 18.93
CA LEU A 312 5.00 3.78 17.92
C LEU A 312 3.95 2.72 17.62
N ASN A 313 3.46 2.71 16.37
CA ASN A 313 2.70 1.59 15.82
C ASN A 313 3.64 0.79 14.93
N LYS A 314 4.03 -0.43 15.35
CA LYS A 314 4.89 -1.34 14.60
C LYS A 314 4.03 -2.31 13.78
N LEU A 315 4.18 -2.25 12.46
CA LEU A 315 3.51 -3.10 11.47
C LEU A 315 4.53 -3.85 10.60
N GLY A 316 4.02 -4.67 9.67
CA GLY A 316 4.83 -5.48 8.77
C GLY A 316 5.48 -6.70 9.45
N ALA A 317 5.65 -7.79 8.71
CA ALA A 317 6.10 -9.07 9.24
C ALA A 317 7.58 -9.11 9.69
N GLY A 318 8.37 -8.09 9.32
CA GLY A 318 9.79 -7.96 9.69
C GLY A 318 10.05 -7.55 11.14
N SER A 319 11.34 -7.43 11.47
CA SER A 319 11.83 -6.96 12.76
C SER A 319 12.20 -5.47 12.70
N LEU A 320 11.76 -4.72 13.70
CA LEU A 320 12.26 -3.37 14.00
C LEU A 320 13.09 -3.42 15.28
N VAL A 321 14.37 -3.06 15.20
CA VAL A 321 15.28 -2.96 16.33
C VAL A 321 15.36 -1.50 16.78
N LEU A 322 15.02 -1.22 18.03
CA LEU A 322 15.15 0.09 18.65
C LEU A 322 16.33 0.09 19.61
N ASP A 323 17.47 0.48 19.06
CA ASP A 323 18.81 0.52 19.68
C ASP A 323 19.17 1.94 20.16
N GLY A 324 18.21 2.87 20.07
CA GLY A 324 18.30 4.24 20.57
C GLY A 324 17.29 4.59 21.64
N ALA A 325 17.44 5.81 22.17
CA ALA A 325 16.53 6.42 23.12
C ALA A 325 15.08 6.50 22.58
N LYS A 326 14.11 6.47 23.50
CA LYS A 326 12.68 6.54 23.20
C LYS A 326 12.07 7.61 24.09
N SER A 327 11.94 8.83 23.56
CA SER A 327 11.36 9.99 24.24
C SER A 327 9.90 10.27 23.82
N TYR A 328 9.26 9.37 23.09
CA TYR A 328 7.85 9.45 22.75
C TYR A 328 6.95 9.15 23.96
N THR A 329 5.69 9.61 23.93
CA THR A 329 4.84 9.71 25.14
C THR A 329 3.33 9.40 24.99
N GLY A 330 2.76 8.78 23.95
CA GLY A 330 3.27 7.92 22.89
C GLY A 330 3.17 6.41 23.17
N ALA A 331 2.03 5.75 22.90
CA ALA A 331 1.86 4.32 23.24
C ALA A 331 2.63 3.39 22.28
N THR A 332 2.92 2.15 22.68
CA THR A 332 3.63 1.19 21.82
C THR A 332 2.67 0.07 21.45
N HIS A 333 2.27 0.00 20.19
CA HIS A 333 1.44 -1.09 19.66
C HIS A 333 2.26 -1.89 18.66
N VAL A 334 2.42 -3.19 18.90
CA VAL A 334 3.13 -4.11 17.99
C VAL A 334 2.10 -5.00 17.34
N GLN A 335 1.64 -4.60 16.16
CA GLN A 335 0.51 -5.25 15.48
C GLN A 335 0.99 -6.44 14.62
N ALA A 336 2.22 -6.40 14.11
CA ALA A 336 2.81 -7.48 13.32
C ALA A 336 4.35 -7.53 13.43
N GLY A 337 4.90 -8.72 13.17
CA GLY A 337 6.35 -8.97 13.18
C GLY A 337 6.95 -8.85 14.57
N THR A 338 8.24 -8.49 14.63
CA THR A 338 8.99 -8.36 15.89
C THR A 338 9.33 -6.90 16.16
N LEU A 339 9.16 -6.45 17.41
CA LEU A 339 9.81 -5.27 17.95
C LEU A 339 10.93 -5.71 18.91
N GLN A 340 12.18 -5.52 18.51
CA GLN A 340 13.33 -5.77 19.37
C GLN A 340 13.75 -4.47 20.06
N ILE A 341 13.94 -4.50 21.37
CA ILE A 341 14.40 -3.34 22.15
C ILE A 341 15.70 -3.71 22.87
N ASN A 342 16.79 -3.04 22.48
CA ASN A 342 18.13 -3.32 23.01
C ASN A 342 18.51 -2.46 24.22
N ASP A 343 18.05 -1.21 24.21
CA ASP A 343 18.17 -0.27 25.32
C ASP A 343 16.86 -0.29 26.14
N LEU A 344 16.93 -0.94 27.32
CA LEU A 344 15.83 -1.03 28.29
C LEU A 344 15.71 0.20 29.20
N ASP A 345 16.79 0.97 29.40
CA ASP A 345 16.72 2.21 30.18
C ASP A 345 15.82 3.24 29.47
N ALA A 346 15.66 3.11 28.15
CA ALA A 346 14.69 3.84 27.34
C ALA A 346 13.21 3.40 27.50
N ILE A 347 12.89 2.29 28.18
CA ILE A 347 11.50 1.89 28.48
C ILE A 347 11.02 2.51 29.82
N ASP A 348 11.90 2.74 30.78
CA ASP A 348 11.55 3.10 32.17
C ASP A 348 10.93 4.52 32.35
N ASN A 349 10.89 5.31 31.27
CA ASN A 349 10.09 6.54 31.17
C ASN A 349 8.57 6.26 31.24
N GLN A 350 8.12 5.06 30.82
CA GLN A 350 6.74 4.80 30.38
C GLN A 350 5.83 4.17 31.44
N ALA A 351 6.09 4.38 32.73
CA ALA A 351 5.57 3.61 33.89
C ALA A 351 4.02 3.56 34.12
N SER A 352 3.18 3.95 33.16
CA SER A 352 1.71 3.80 33.21
C SER A 352 1.06 3.67 31.82
N ARG A 353 1.78 3.17 30.82
CA ARG A 353 1.36 3.27 29.41
C ARG A 353 1.35 1.91 28.71
N ALA A 354 0.37 1.70 27.82
CA ALA A 354 0.12 0.40 27.21
C ALA A 354 1.23 0.00 26.23
N LEU A 355 1.77 -1.20 26.44
CA LEU A 355 2.37 -2.03 25.40
C LEU A 355 1.29 -3.00 24.94
N ASP A 356 0.82 -2.84 23.71
CA ASP A 356 -0.13 -3.75 23.07
C ASP A 356 0.60 -4.65 22.07
N ILE A 357 0.24 -5.93 22.05
CA ILE A 357 0.89 -6.95 21.21
C ILE A 357 -0.21 -7.74 20.51
N GLY A 358 -0.33 -7.51 19.21
CA GLY A 358 -1.30 -8.17 18.33
C GLY A 358 -1.04 -9.68 18.21
N ALA A 359 -2.07 -10.41 17.75
CA ALA A 359 -1.97 -11.84 17.54
C ALA A 359 -0.89 -12.18 16.50
N GLY A 360 0.12 -12.96 16.90
CA GLY A 360 1.25 -13.33 16.04
C GLY A 360 2.39 -12.31 15.99
N ALA A 361 2.27 -11.18 16.68
CA ALA A 361 3.37 -10.24 16.89
C ALA A 361 4.25 -10.65 18.09
N ALA A 362 5.48 -10.14 18.14
CA ALA A 362 6.44 -10.42 19.20
C ALA A 362 7.16 -9.15 19.67
N VAL A 363 7.51 -9.12 20.96
CA VAL A 363 8.47 -8.16 21.52
C VAL A 363 9.65 -8.96 22.04
N ASP A 364 10.86 -8.60 21.59
CA ASP A 364 12.10 -9.17 22.10
C ASP A 364 12.86 -8.12 22.93
N LEU A 365 13.29 -8.52 24.13
CA LEU A 365 13.95 -7.65 25.11
C LEU A 365 15.37 -8.18 25.34
N THR A 366 16.23 -7.98 24.35
CA THR A 366 17.64 -8.36 24.40
C THR A 366 18.48 -7.22 24.93
N THR A 367 18.93 -7.26 26.19
CA THR A 367 19.99 -6.34 26.63
C THR A 367 21.21 -6.51 25.72
N GLY A 368 21.64 -5.43 25.07
CA GLY A 368 22.94 -5.39 24.38
C GLY A 368 24.05 -5.88 25.31
N ALA A 369 25.04 -6.58 24.75
CA ALA A 369 26.05 -7.28 25.55
C ALA A 369 26.79 -6.36 26.53
N ALA A 370 26.94 -6.83 27.78
CA ALA A 370 27.70 -6.18 28.85
C ALA A 370 29.23 -6.26 28.67
#